data_AF-A0AAI8X9K7-F1
#
_entry.id   AF-A0AAI8X9K7-F1
#
_cell.length_a   1.000
_cell.length_b   1.000
_cell.length_c   1.000
_cell.angle_alpha   90.00
_cell.angle_beta   90.00
_cell.angle_gamma   90.00
#
_symmetry.space_group_name_H-M   'P 1'
#
loop_
_entity.id
_entity.type
_entity.pdbx_description
1 polymer ?
#
loop_
_entity_poly.entity_id
_entity_poly.type
_entity_poly.pdbx_seq_one_letter_code
_entity_poly.pdbx_strand_id
1 'polypeptide(L)' 'MAWQIDVPDPSSLLAGGCSIKGNISINTGERIYHMPGQEHYWETKISPQYGERWFCTEDEARAAGWRKARR' A
#
# COMPACT_ATOMS: atom_id res chain seq x y z
N MET A 1 19.55 -21.83 19.69
CA MET A 1 19.35 -20.47 19.15
C MET A 1 18.12 -20.49 18.27
N ALA A 2 17.02 -19.90 18.75
CA ALA A 2 15.76 -19.87 18.04
C ALA A 2 15.84 -18.82 16.91
N TRP A 3 15.93 -19.29 15.67
CA TRP A 3 15.64 -18.45 14.50
C TRP A 3 14.13 -18.45 14.31
N GLN A 4 13.46 -17.46 14.89
CA GLN A 4 12.08 -17.15 14.59
C GLN A 4 12.06 -16.66 13.14
N ILE A 5 11.81 -17.56 12.20
CA ILE A 5 11.46 -17.17 10.83
C ILE A 5 10.01 -16.71 10.94
N ASP A 6 9.78 -15.40 10.88
CA ASP A 6 8.49 -14.83 10.57
C ASP A 6 8.08 -15.33 9.17
N VAL A 7 7.48 -16.52 9.13
CA VAL A 7 6.86 -17.05 7.93
C VAL A 7 5.72 -16.10 7.55
N PRO A 8 5.81 -15.36 6.43
CA PRO A 8 4.71 -14.51 6.01
C PRO A 8 3.49 -15.40 5.82
N ASP A 9 2.38 -14.97 6.44
CA ASP A 9 1.11 -15.69 6.39
C ASP A 9 0.74 -16.01 4.92
N PRO A 10 0.46 -17.28 4.58
CA PRO A 10 0.21 -17.72 3.20
C PRO A 10 -1.04 -17.08 2.57
N SER A 11 -1.90 -16.40 3.35
CA SER A 11 -2.99 -15.58 2.80
C SER A 11 -2.46 -14.35 2.06
N SER A 12 -1.23 -13.90 2.35
CA SER A 12 -0.51 -12.87 1.59
C SER A 12 -0.08 -13.35 0.19
N LEU A 13 -0.03 -14.68 -0.03
CA LEU A 13 0.38 -15.28 -1.31
C LEU A 13 -0.80 -15.64 -2.22
N LEU A 14 -2.02 -15.78 -1.65
CA LEU A 14 -3.21 -16.23 -2.39
C LEU A 14 -4.24 -15.12 -2.67
N ALA A 15 -4.16 -13.97 -2.00
CA ALA A 15 -4.92 -12.78 -2.37
C ALA A 15 -4.22 -12.03 -3.52
N GLY A 16 -4.37 -12.54 -4.75
CA GLY A 16 -3.66 -12.15 -5.98
C GLY A 16 -3.85 -10.71 -6.49
N GLY A 17 -3.89 -9.71 -5.62
CA GLY A 17 -3.86 -8.30 -6.00
C GLY A 17 -3.38 -7.48 -4.83
N CYS A 18 -2.21 -6.86 -4.99
CA CYS A 18 -1.71 -5.81 -4.12
C CYS A 18 -2.86 -4.87 -3.69
N SER A 19 -3.32 -5.01 -2.45
CA SER A 19 -4.56 -4.36 -1.97
C SER A 19 -4.29 -3.01 -1.31
N ILE A 20 -3.04 -2.56 -1.29
CA ILE A 20 -2.70 -1.24 -0.76
C ILE A 20 -2.66 -0.28 -1.94
N LYS A 21 -3.48 0.77 -1.90
CA LYS A 21 -3.59 1.78 -2.96
C LYS A 21 -2.67 2.95 -2.68
N GLY A 22 -1.62 3.14 -3.47
CA GLY A 22 -0.75 4.31 -3.41
C GLY A 22 -1.20 5.42 -4.35
N ASN A 23 -1.84 6.46 -3.82
CA ASN A 23 -2.21 7.68 -4.54
C ASN A 23 -1.23 8.85 -4.29
N ILE A 24 -1.01 9.68 -5.31
CA ILE A 24 -0.13 10.85 -5.22
C ILE A 24 -1.01 12.09 -5.23
N SER A 25 -0.94 12.88 -4.15
CA SER A 25 -1.66 14.15 -4.07
C SER A 25 -1.12 15.10 -5.14
N ILE A 26 -1.92 15.41 -6.16
CA ILE A 26 -1.52 16.29 -7.27
C ILE A 26 -1.18 17.70 -6.77
N ASN A 27 -1.82 18.14 -5.68
CA ASN A 27 -1.62 19.48 -5.11
C ASN A 27 -0.32 19.60 -4.29
N THR A 28 0.10 18.53 -3.60
CA THR A 28 1.22 18.56 -2.66
C THR A 28 2.41 17.68 -3.07
N GLY A 29 2.23 16.82 -4.08
CA GLY A 29 3.21 15.80 -4.47
C GLY A 29 3.37 14.67 -3.46
N GLU A 30 2.53 14.61 -2.43
CA GLU A 30 2.65 13.63 -1.36
C GLU A 30 2.24 12.23 -1.83
N ARG A 31 3.09 11.25 -1.50
CA ARG A 31 2.87 9.83 -1.78
C ARG A 31 2.15 9.19 -0.60
N ILE A 32 0.87 8.89 -0.76
CA ILE A 32 -0.01 8.42 0.31
C ILE A 32 -0.54 7.04 -0.04
N TYR A 33 -0.34 6.07 0.86
CA TYR A 33 -0.89 4.73 0.68
C TYR A 33 -2.13 4.49 1.56
N HIS A 34 -3.12 3.84 0.97
CA HIS A 34 -4.38 3.49 1.58
C HIS A 34 -4.50 1.97 1.73
N MET A 35 -4.73 1.51 2.95
CA MET A 35 -5.03 0.11 3.26
C MET A 35 -6.52 -0.21 3.01
N PRO A 36 -6.84 -1.49 2.73
CA PRO A 36 -8.23 -1.93 2.68
C PRO A 36 -8.88 -1.74 4.05
N GLY A 37 -10.12 -1.21 4.05
CA GLY A 37 -10.88 -0.90 5.28
C GLY A 37 -10.82 0.56 5.73
N GLN A 38 -10.00 1.40 5.08
CA GLN A 38 -10.06 2.85 5.29
C GLN A 38 -11.27 3.49 4.58
N GLU A 39 -11.73 4.62 5.11
CA GLU A 39 -12.97 5.28 4.66
C GLU A 39 -12.88 5.65 3.17
N HIS A 40 -11.75 6.25 2.78
CA HIS A 40 -11.51 6.70 1.40
C HIS A 40 -10.86 5.65 0.50
N TYR A 41 -10.73 4.39 0.95
CA TYR A 41 -10.07 3.36 0.15
C TYR A 41 -10.80 3.10 -1.17
N TRP A 42 -12.14 3.07 -1.14
CA TRP A 42 -12.96 2.80 -2.33
C TRP A 42 -12.98 3.98 -3.31
N GLU A 43 -12.96 5.20 -2.78
CA GLU A 43 -12.95 6.44 -3.55
C GLU A 43 -11.60 6.68 -4.23
N THR A 44 -10.52 6.23 -3.59
CA THR A 44 -9.17 6.35 -4.12
C THR A 44 -9.02 5.50 -5.39
N LYS A 45 -8.90 6.18 -6.52
CA LYS A 45 -8.59 5.59 -7.83
C LYS A 45 -7.11 5.81 -8.12
N ILE A 46 -6.42 4.71 -8.44
CA ILE A 46 -5.00 4.76 -8.77
C ILE A 46 -4.85 5.00 -10.27
N SER A 47 -4.07 6.02 -10.60
CA SER A 47 -3.78 6.51 -11.93
C SER A 47 -2.28 6.36 -12.22
N PRO A 48 -1.85 5.27 -12.89
CA PRO A 48 -0.44 4.99 -13.15
C PRO A 48 0.29 6.09 -13.92
N GLN A 49 -0.45 6.86 -14.72
CA GLN A 49 0.07 8.01 -15.47
C GLN A 49 0.70 9.11 -14.59
N TYR A 50 0.28 9.19 -13.32
CA TYR A 50 0.83 10.15 -12.34
C TYR A 50 1.88 9.52 -11.41
N GLY A 51 2.27 8.26 -11.66
CA GLY A 51 3.18 7.50 -10.79
C GLY A 51 2.50 6.82 -9.60
N GLU A 52 1.18 6.82 -9.58
CA GLU A 52 0.38 6.10 -8.58
C GLU A 52 0.42 4.59 -8.83
N ARG A 53 0.42 3.78 -7.76
CA ARG A 53 0.55 2.33 -7.89
C ARG A 53 -0.05 1.56 -6.72
N TRP A 54 -0.25 0.27 -6.92
CA TRP A 54 -0.64 -0.63 -5.85
C TRP A 54 0.59 -1.27 -5.19
N PHE A 55 0.46 -1.54 -3.90
CA PHE A 55 1.47 -2.18 -3.06
C PHE A 55 0.91 -3.45 -2.45
N CYS A 56 1.76 -4.45 -2.30
CA CYS A 56 1.37 -5.70 -1.68
C CYS A 56 1.59 -5.68 -0.17
N THR A 57 2.56 -4.89 0.32
CA THR A 57 2.84 -4.74 1.75
C THR A 57 3.02 -3.27 2.15
N GLU A 58 2.77 -2.94 3.41
CA GLU A 58 3.05 -1.59 3.94
C GLU A 58 4.55 -1.29 3.93
N ASP A 59 5.38 -2.30 4.12
CA ASP A 59 6.84 -2.16 4.07
C ASP A 59 7.31 -1.71 2.69
N GLU A 60 6.80 -2.32 1.61
CA GLU A 60 7.10 -1.92 0.24
C GLU A 60 6.67 -0.47 -0.05
N ALA A 61 5.50 -0.07 0.46
CA ALA A 61 5.03 1.30 0.34
C ALA A 61 5.97 2.28 1.05
N ARG A 62 6.34 2.00 2.30
CA ARG A 62 7.26 2.84 3.07
C ARG A 62 8.66 2.89 2.46
N ALA A 63 9.19 1.75 2.01
CA ALA A 63 10.49 1.64 1.33
C ALA A 63 10.51 2.46 0.02
N ALA A 64 9.37 2.54 -0.67
CA ALA A 64 9.19 3.40 -1.84
C ALA A 64 8.99 4.89 -1.50
N GLY A 65 9.03 5.26 -0.22
CA GLY A 65 8.85 6.63 0.26
C GLY A 65 7.41 7.09 0.35
N TRP A 66 6.47 6.17 0.59
CA TRP A 66 5.05 6.47 0.76
C TRP A 66 4.67 6.52 2.24
N ARG A 67 3.82 7.48 2.60
CA ARG A 67 3.28 7.59 3.96
C ARG A 67 1.89 6.98 4.07
N LYS A 68 1.55 6.47 5.25
CA LYS A 68 0.22 5.94 5.54
C LYS A 68 -0.83 7.06 5.49
N ALA A 69 -1.98 6.79 4.89
CA ALA A 69 -3.14 7.64 5.05
C ALA A 69 -3.57 7.68 6.53
N ARG A 70 -4.09 8.82 6.97
CA ARG A 70 -4.56 8.99 8.36
C ARG A 70 -6.00 8.50 8.55
N ARG A 71 -6.74 8.29 7.45
CA ARG A 71 -8.19 8.03 7.39
C ARG A 71 -8.54 7.25 6.13
#